data_AF-A0A4R2LNK8-F1
#
_entry.id   AF-A0A4R2LNK8-F1
#
_cell.length_a   1.000
_cell.length_b   1.000
_cell.length_c   1.000
_cell.angle_alpha   90.00
_cell.angle_beta   90.00
_cell.angle_gamma   90.00
#
_symmetry.space_group_name_H-M   'P 1'
#
loop_
_entity.id
_entity.type
_entity.pdbx_description
1 polymer ?
#
loop_
_entity_poly.entity_id
_entity_poly.type
_entity_poly.pdbx_seq_one_letter_code
_entity_poly.pdbx_strand_id
1 'polypeptide(L)' 'MIVLGGLLKIKPMVTLDSVIKGLKKTLPERHHHLIPMNEEAIKRGMELIREMK' A
#
# COMPACT_ATOMS: atom_id res chain seq x y z
N MET A 1 4.83 -4.57 0.57
CA MET A 1 3.60 -4.07 1.23
C MET A 1 2.32 -4.89 0.95
N ILE A 2 2.44 -6.15 0.50
CA ILE A 2 1.28 -6.99 0.13
C ILE A 2 0.28 -7.16 1.29
N VAL A 3 0.76 -7.45 2.50
CA VAL A 3 -0.09 -7.60 3.70
C VAL A 3 -0.89 -6.34 4.01
N LEU A 4 -0.28 -5.14 3.86
CA LEU A 4 -0.97 -3.87 4.06
C LEU A 4 -2.12 -3.70 3.05
N GLY A 5 -1.89 -4.05 1.78
CA GLY A 5 -2.94 -4.04 0.77
C GLY A 5 -4.12 -4.92 1.15
N GLY A 6 -3.85 -6.15 1.57
CA GLY A 6 -4.92 -7.06 2.02
C GLY A 6 -5.69 -6.52 3.23
N LEU A 7 -4.98 -5.95 4.22
CA LEU A 7 -5.61 -5.33 5.39
C LEU A 7 -6.51 -4.15 4.99
N LEU A 8 -6.04 -3.27 4.10
CA LEU A 8 -6.81 -2.10 3.67
C LEU A 8 -8.04 -2.47 2.84
N LYS A 9 -8.00 -3.60 2.12
CA LYS A 9 -9.17 -4.13 1.41
C LYS A 9 -10.29 -4.53 2.38
N ILE A 10 -9.94 -5.16 3.50
CA ILE A 10 -10.91 -5.60 4.53
C ILE A 10 -11.33 -4.41 5.40
N LYS A 11 -10.37 -3.56 5.79
CA LYS A 11 -10.56 -2.44 6.69
C LYS A 11 -9.92 -1.18 6.12
N PRO A 12 -10.69 -0.34 5.38
CA PRO A 12 -10.15 0.84 4.71
C PRO A 12 -9.89 1.99 5.70
N MET A 13 -8.83 1.88 6.49
CA MET A 13 -8.47 2.86 7.53
C MET A 13 -7.83 4.13 6.95
N VAL A 14 -7.16 4.01 5.81
CA VAL A 14 -6.48 5.12 5.10
C VAL A 14 -6.59 4.93 3.60
N THR A 15 -6.50 6.03 2.84
CA THR A 15 -6.45 5.99 1.37
C THR A 15 -5.05 5.61 0.87
N LEU A 16 -4.97 5.07 -0.35
CA LEU A 16 -3.69 4.76 -1.00
C LEU A 16 -2.83 6.03 -1.13
N ASP A 17 -3.41 7.15 -1.53
CA ASP A 17 -2.73 8.45 -1.63
C ASP A 17 -2.10 8.89 -0.31
N SER A 18 -2.80 8.70 0.81
CA SER A 18 -2.27 9.00 2.15
C SER A 18 -1.08 8.10 2.49
N VAL A 19 -1.11 6.82 2.11
CA VAL A 19 0.03 5.90 2.27
C VAL A 19 1.22 6.38 1.44
N ILE A 20 1.02 6.72 0.16
CA ILE A 20 2.10 7.20 -0.71
C ILE A 20 2.70 8.52 -0.19
N LYS A 21 1.87 9.47 0.26
CA LYS A 21 2.33 10.72 0.89
C LYS A 21 3.15 10.44 2.15
N GLY A 22 2.70 9.51 2.99
CA GLY A 22 3.43 9.07 4.19
C GLY A 22 4.79 8.46 3.86
N LEU A 23 4.86 7.60 2.84
CA LEU A 23 6.12 7.01 2.36
C LEU A 23 7.09 8.06 1.85
N LYS A 24 6.63 9.00 1.01
CA LYS A 24 7.47 10.11 0.50
C LYS A 24 8.03 10.98 1.63
N LYS A 25 7.22 11.25 2.66
CA LYS A 25 7.62 12.06 3.82
C LYS A 25 8.63 11.35 4.73
N THR A 26 8.52 10.03 4.87
CA THR A 26 9.30 9.27 5.87
C THR A 26 10.57 8.65 5.29
N LEU A 27 10.55 8.26 4.01
CA LEU A 27 11.69 7.63 3.35
C LEU A 27 12.69 8.68 2.85
N PRO A 28 14.00 8.44 2.96
CA PRO A 28 15.02 9.22 2.26
C PRO A 28 14.81 9.20 0.74
N GLU A 29 15.13 10.30 0.05
CA GLU A 29 14.93 10.46 -1.41
C GLU A 29 15.55 9.32 -2.24
N ARG A 30 16.74 8.83 -1.84
CA ARG A 30 17.41 7.69 -2.48
C ARG A 30 16.56 6.42 -2.54
N HIS A 31 15.52 6.28 -1.72
CA HIS A 31 14.61 5.13 -1.68
C HIS A 31 13.25 5.43 -2.33
N HIS A 32 13.00 6.65 -2.82
CA HIS A 32 11.72 7.00 -3.43
C HIS A 32 11.46 6.23 -4.72
N HIS A 33 12.51 5.77 -5.41
CA HIS A 33 12.38 4.87 -6.56
C HIS A 33 11.68 3.54 -6.23
N LEU A 34 11.59 3.16 -4.95
CA LEU A 34 10.88 1.96 -4.49
C LEU A 34 9.38 2.20 -4.23
N ILE A 35 8.93 3.45 -4.24
CA ILE A 35 7.53 3.80 -3.95
C ILE A 35 6.58 3.23 -5.01
N PRO A 36 6.87 3.33 -6.32
CA PRO A 36 6.02 2.71 -7.35
C PRO A 36 5.86 1.20 -7.13
N MET A 37 6.96 0.48 -6.86
CA MET A 37 6.92 -0.96 -6.57
C MET A 37 6.09 -1.29 -5.31
N ASN A 38 6.16 -0.44 -4.28
CA ASN A 38 5.35 -0.63 -3.08
C ASN A 38 3.86 -0.37 -3.34
N GLU A 39 3.52 0.62 -4.16
CA GLU A 39 2.15 0.90 -4.59
C GLU A 39 1.55 -0.31 -5.33
N GLU A 40 2.30 -0.88 -6.28
CA GLU A 40 1.93 -2.11 -6.97
C GLU A 40 1.74 -3.28 -6.01
N ALA A 41 2.65 -3.46 -5.05
CA ALA A 41 2.54 -4.50 -4.04
C ALA A 41 1.28 -4.33 -3.16
N ILE A 42 0.89 -3.10 -2.83
CA ILE A 42 -0.36 -2.82 -2.08
C ILE A 42 -1.57 -3.19 -2.94
N LYS A 43 -1.62 -2.71 -4.19
CA LYS A 43 -2.70 -3.04 -5.15
C LYS A 43 -2.83 -4.56 -5.30
N ARG A 44 -1.71 -5.26 -5.47
CA ARG A 44 -1.69 -6.72 -5.56
C ARG A 44 -2.21 -7.40 -4.30
N GLY A 45 -1.85 -6.88 -3.13
CA GLY A 45 -2.39 -7.36 -1.85
C GLY A 45 -3.91 -7.20 -1.75
N MET A 46 -4.46 -6.09 -2.22
CA MET A 46 -5.91 -5.85 -2.25
C MET A 46 -6.64 -6.83 -3.19
N GLU A 47 -6.07 -7.13 -4.35
CA GLU A 47 -6.63 -8.07 -5.33
C GLU A 47 -6.67 -9.52 -4.83
N LEU A 48 -5.67 -9.92 -4.06
CA LEU A 48 -5.54 -11.30 -3.56
C LEU A 48 -6.58 -11.64 -2.49
N ILE A 49 -7.04 -10.64 -1.74
CA ILE A 49 -8.07 -10.85 -0.72
C ILE A 49 -9.45 -10.95 -1.39
N ARG A 50 -10.06 -12.13 -1.23
CA ARG A 50 -11.48 -12.34 -1.50
C ARG A 50 -12.24 -12.13 -0.20
N GLU A 51 -13.39 -11.47 -0.27
CA GLU A 51 -14.28 -11.37 0.89
C GLU A 51 -14.57 -12.77 1.41
N MET A 52 -14.15 -13.03 2.65
CA MET A 52 -14.65 -14.19 3.39
C MET A 52 -16.06 -13.81 3.84
N LYS A 53 -17.06 -14.47 3.24
CA LYS A 53 -18.45 -14.39 3.67
C LYS A 53 -18.63 -15.05 5.03
#